data_AF-N4X1E0-F1
#
_entry.id   AF-N4X1E0-F1
#
_cell.length_a   1.000
_cell.length_b   1.000
_cell.length_c   1.000
_cell.angle_alpha   90.00
_cell.angle_beta   90.00
_cell.angle_gamma   90.00
#
_symmetry.space_group_name_H-M   'P 1'
#
loop_
_entity.id
_entity.type
_entity.pdbx_description
1 polymer ?
#
loop_
_entity_poly.entity_id
_entity_poly.type
_entity_poly.pdbx_seq_one_letter_code
_entity_poly.pdbx_strand_id
1 'polypeptide(L)'
;MVDPSNVPQKGAHKDGCRQAKHKREKSKKATGAPLTVSGVLANQAPRAQKTTQESQLMTESVKSAPKEDSETAATPKKNKPRPSKSARARIQAAKASLTTESPSSSTGIVRSAPDVKEPRLATVPVSASPSGVLPAKNTHSRVTPPTPNPAKVSKSTPNSTHKSASKRVPPKAKSSTWKTAWMLKETTGRTIITIDTISLQPDNNPVDSTEGFETLCSYNWQNDGTIYVPGGPPKWTPPLLPTTLAQDAGHHFIDQNAARVPKYPFEPAFRALSLMNPETSLAAVDILANRNSLRKLLDLSAGKKLDPFCMGLNLINDTLVISRKERTAQHMVHGTPNSGYGHNFERAFTTPDNDLGNSSSHHRVIRYRIGPLDCVVRFEVDAYYDDSEHDILADSLTAAMEKLQVAENAAPSTPMQPPNAPTIAIEKGTFVSPSLLAEIKAKKLNRVADAMPQLWFGRTPYFINGNHEKGTVHSVSVTRAEEQFGKWEAANQERLRKMVGLLVGIKRTVRGIRGGAGILVYDVKGGPLKVYQARSEEGVLPKDIIEKHWTV
;
A
#
# COMPACT_ATOMS: atom_id res chain seq x y z
N MET A 1 -73.71 -9.73 22.68
CA MET A 1 -72.89 -9.33 23.85
C MET A 1 -71.50 -9.06 23.29
N VAL A 2 -71.13 -7.80 23.10
CA VAL A 2 -70.61 -6.84 24.11
C VAL A 2 -69.08 -6.99 24.27
N ASP A 3 -68.41 -5.87 24.06
CA ASP A 3 -66.97 -5.53 24.15
C ASP A 3 -66.56 -5.34 25.66
N PRO A 4 -65.42 -4.74 26.07
CA PRO A 4 -64.10 -4.56 25.46
C PRO A 4 -62.95 -5.12 26.35
N SER A 5 -61.71 -4.73 26.01
CA SER A 5 -60.49 -4.81 26.82
C SER A 5 -60.57 -4.18 28.23
N ASN A 6 -59.69 -4.63 29.15
CA ASN A 6 -59.12 -3.73 30.18
C ASN A 6 -57.79 -4.22 30.80
N VAL A 7 -57.06 -3.31 31.47
CA VAL A 7 -55.79 -3.56 32.19
C VAL A 7 -55.76 -2.80 33.53
N PRO A 8 -55.37 -3.47 34.62
CA PRO A 8 -54.53 -2.86 35.66
C PRO A 8 -53.33 -3.79 36.05
N GLN A 9 -52.10 -3.35 36.35
CA GLN A 9 -51.53 -2.19 37.06
C GLN A 9 -51.34 -2.41 38.59
N LYS A 10 -50.11 -2.19 39.07
CA LYS A 10 -49.59 -2.29 40.47
C LYS A 10 -49.52 -3.71 41.06
N GLY A 11 -48.63 -4.01 42.01
CA GLY A 11 -47.50 -3.21 42.54
C GLY A 11 -47.12 -3.57 43.98
N ALA A 12 -45.93 -3.13 44.43
CA ALA A 12 -45.38 -3.33 45.79
C ALA A 12 -45.05 -4.83 46.14
N HIS A 13 -44.31 -5.17 47.21
CA HIS A 13 -43.59 -4.38 48.21
C HIS A 13 -42.31 -5.16 48.64
N LYS A 14 -41.14 -4.51 48.75
CA LYS A 14 -40.41 -4.16 50.01
C LYS A 14 -39.49 -5.24 50.60
N ASP A 15 -38.46 -4.74 51.29
CA ASP A 15 -37.65 -5.36 52.34
C ASP A 15 -36.86 -6.67 52.03
N GLY A 16 -35.66 -6.89 52.58
CA GLY A 16 -34.86 -5.94 53.36
C GLY A 16 -33.50 -6.46 53.84
N CYS A 17 -32.51 -5.57 53.79
CA CYS A 17 -31.58 -5.24 54.87
C CYS A 17 -30.91 -6.38 55.70
N ARG A 18 -29.58 -6.51 55.59
CA ARG A 18 -28.56 -5.99 56.56
C ARG A 18 -27.15 -6.11 55.94
N GLN A 19 -26.22 -5.14 56.00
CA GLN A 19 -25.51 -4.51 57.15
C GLN A 19 -24.56 -5.50 57.88
N ALA A 20 -23.33 -5.16 58.33
CA ALA A 20 -22.41 -4.00 58.16
C ALA A 20 -20.97 -4.43 58.64
N LYS A 21 -20.00 -3.68 59.22
CA LYS A 21 -19.90 -2.29 59.75
C LYS A 21 -18.43 -1.80 59.96
N HIS A 22 -18.01 -0.79 59.21
CA HIS A 22 -17.02 0.29 59.52
C HIS A 22 -15.67 0.10 60.27
N LYS A 23 -14.60 0.62 59.65
CA LYS A 23 -13.62 1.64 60.16
C LYS A 23 -12.86 2.21 58.93
N ARG A 24 -12.67 3.51 58.63
CA ARG A 24 -13.10 4.84 59.15
C ARG A 24 -12.28 5.51 60.28
N GLU A 25 -11.16 6.17 59.94
CA GLU A 25 -10.75 7.44 60.57
C GLU A 25 -10.14 8.47 59.57
N LYS A 26 -10.53 9.73 59.80
CA LYS A 26 -9.83 11.05 59.77
C LYS A 26 -8.64 11.27 58.79
N SER A 27 -8.56 12.30 57.91
CA SER A 27 -9.03 13.71 57.86
C SER A 27 -7.95 14.76 58.24
N LYS A 28 -7.60 15.62 57.26
CA LYS A 28 -7.30 17.06 57.46
C LYS A 28 -7.46 17.84 56.13
N LYS A 29 -7.90 19.10 56.22
CA LYS A 29 -7.97 20.08 55.11
C LYS A 29 -6.72 20.97 55.12
N ALA A 30 -6.34 21.47 53.94
CA ALA A 30 -5.73 22.79 53.78
C ALA A 30 -6.20 23.40 52.45
N THR A 31 -6.35 24.72 52.40
CA THR A 31 -6.81 25.49 51.23
C THR A 31 -5.86 26.67 51.03
N GLY A 32 -5.44 26.96 49.81
CA GLY A 32 -4.58 28.11 49.52
C GLY A 32 -4.43 28.39 48.03
N ALA A 33 -4.82 29.59 47.62
CA ALA A 33 -4.63 30.21 46.31
C ALA A 33 -5.01 31.71 46.42
N PRO A 34 -4.61 32.58 45.47
CA PRO A 34 -3.48 32.52 44.55
C PRO A 34 -2.50 33.70 44.76
N LEU A 35 -1.38 33.72 44.04
CA LEU A 35 -0.65 34.97 43.77
C LEU A 35 -0.20 35.02 42.30
N THR A 36 -0.33 36.21 41.71
CA THR A 36 0.16 36.58 40.38
C THR A 36 1.37 37.50 40.51
N VAL A 37 2.24 37.52 39.49
CA VAL A 37 2.88 38.75 38.94
C VAL A 37 3.69 38.37 37.69
N SER A 38 3.82 39.31 36.77
CA SER A 38 4.46 39.16 35.44
C SER A 38 5.99 38.96 35.49
N GLY A 39 6.53 38.31 34.46
CA GLY A 39 7.97 38.26 34.19
C GLY A 39 8.24 38.01 32.70
N VAL A 40 8.44 39.09 31.93
CA VAL A 40 8.80 39.01 30.50
C VAL A 40 10.30 38.84 30.36
N LEU A 41 10.76 37.85 29.60
CA LEU A 41 12.03 37.91 28.87
C LEU A 41 12.09 36.83 27.77
N ALA A 42 12.58 37.21 26.60
CA ALA A 42 12.88 36.30 25.50
C ALA A 42 14.39 36.09 25.39
N ASN A 43 14.81 34.87 25.02
CA ASN A 43 16.10 34.56 24.39
C ASN A 43 15.84 33.33 23.50
N GLN A 44 15.91 33.43 22.18
CA GLN A 44 17.12 33.56 21.35
C GLN A 44 18.07 32.36 21.46
N ALA A 45 18.33 31.72 20.31
CA ALA A 45 19.15 30.53 20.19
C ALA A 45 20.65 30.86 20.04
N PRO A 46 21.57 30.03 20.56
CA PRO A 46 23.00 30.20 20.35
C PRO A 46 23.39 29.77 18.92
N ARG A 47 23.57 30.76 18.04
CA ARG A 47 24.10 30.59 16.68
C ARG A 47 25.60 30.25 16.73
N ALA A 48 25.96 28.97 16.65
CA ALA A 48 27.37 28.55 16.63
C ALA A 48 28.05 28.87 15.28
N GLN A 49 28.81 29.97 15.22
CA GLN A 49 29.74 30.26 14.12
C GLN A 49 31.20 30.14 14.58
N LYS A 50 31.84 29.03 14.23
CA LYS A 50 33.30 28.85 14.11
C LYS A 50 33.57 27.69 13.15
N THR A 51 34.65 27.63 12.38
CA THR A 51 35.54 28.67 11.84
C THR A 51 36.20 28.03 10.62
N THR A 52 36.24 28.71 9.47
CA THR A 52 37.01 28.21 8.33
C THR A 52 38.49 28.20 8.69
N GLN A 53 39.16 27.05 8.58
CA GLN A 53 40.60 26.97 8.62
C GLN A 53 41.08 26.26 7.35
N GLU A 54 41.57 27.05 6.40
CA GLU A 54 42.20 26.52 5.18
C GLU A 54 43.54 25.86 5.53
N SER A 55 43.91 24.83 4.78
CA SER A 55 45.26 24.28 4.76
C SER A 55 45.53 23.70 3.39
N GLN A 56 46.08 24.55 2.51
CA GLN A 56 46.71 24.10 1.27
C GLN A 56 48.04 23.42 1.61
N LEU A 57 48.37 22.30 0.95
CA LEU A 57 49.65 22.18 0.22
C LEU A 57 49.71 20.94 -0.69
N MET A 58 50.64 21.00 -1.63
CA MET A 58 51.22 19.90 -2.42
C MET A 58 50.28 19.01 -3.24
N THR A 59 50.01 19.49 -4.46
CA THR A 59 50.01 18.64 -5.64
C THR A 59 51.38 17.97 -5.83
N GLU A 60 51.41 16.70 -6.20
CA GLU A 60 52.55 16.16 -6.97
C GLU A 60 52.07 15.13 -8.01
N SER A 61 52.77 15.04 -9.14
CA SER A 61 52.35 14.28 -10.32
C SER A 61 53.56 13.69 -11.01
N VAL A 62 53.64 12.35 -11.05
CA VAL A 62 54.79 11.60 -11.57
C VAL A 62 54.35 10.58 -12.63
N LYS A 63 55.26 10.27 -13.55
CA LYS A 63 54.99 9.74 -14.89
C LYS A 63 54.92 8.20 -14.97
N SER A 64 54.50 7.74 -16.15
CA SER A 64 54.22 6.36 -16.54
C SER A 64 55.43 5.52 -17.00
N ALA A 65 55.34 4.20 -16.75
CA ALA A 65 56.03 3.10 -17.45
C ALA A 65 57.57 2.99 -17.21
N PRO A 66 58.21 1.82 -17.42
CA PRO A 66 58.09 0.94 -18.60
C PRO A 66 57.40 -0.42 -18.36
N LYS A 67 57.45 -1.31 -19.36
CA LYS A 67 57.06 -2.74 -19.33
C LYS A 67 58.29 -3.61 -19.05
N GLU A 68 58.08 -4.86 -18.60
CA GLU A 68 58.78 -6.02 -19.21
C GLU A 68 58.00 -7.33 -19.02
N ASP A 69 58.50 -8.39 -19.66
CA ASP A 69 57.83 -9.67 -19.95
C ASP A 69 57.63 -10.55 -18.69
N SER A 70 56.49 -11.23 -18.50
CA SER A 70 55.97 -12.43 -19.18
C SER A 70 56.63 -13.74 -18.75
N GLU A 71 55.90 -14.55 -17.95
CA GLU A 71 56.12 -16.00 -17.83
C GLU A 71 54.77 -16.71 -17.62
N THR A 72 54.69 -18.02 -17.91
CA THR A 72 53.40 -18.72 -18.11
C THR A 72 53.20 -19.93 -17.20
N ALA A 73 52.03 -20.00 -16.55
CA ALA A 73 51.56 -21.17 -15.81
C ALA A 73 50.17 -21.59 -16.31
N ALA A 74 50.07 -22.77 -16.92
CA ALA A 74 48.84 -23.23 -17.56
C ALA A 74 47.88 -23.95 -16.59
N THR A 75 46.58 -23.70 -16.72
CA THR A 75 45.51 -24.44 -16.03
C THR A 75 44.46 -24.95 -17.02
N PRO A 76 43.78 -26.10 -16.75
CA PRO A 76 43.13 -26.88 -17.80
C PRO A 76 41.77 -26.34 -18.28
N LYS A 77 41.55 -26.44 -19.59
CA LYS A 77 40.32 -26.03 -20.27
C LYS A 77 39.11 -26.88 -19.86
N LYS A 78 38.17 -26.31 -19.08
CA LYS A 78 36.79 -26.83 -18.99
C LYS A 78 35.92 -26.20 -20.07
N ASN A 79 35.28 -27.03 -20.90
CA ASN A 79 34.44 -26.58 -22.02
C ASN A 79 33.19 -25.83 -21.52
N LYS A 80 33.00 -24.57 -21.97
CA LYS A 80 31.75 -23.84 -21.77
C LYS A 80 30.65 -24.41 -22.70
N PRO A 81 29.40 -24.60 -22.22
CA PRO A 81 28.32 -25.11 -23.05
C PRO A 81 27.96 -24.13 -24.18
N ARG A 82 27.60 -24.68 -25.35
CA ARG A 82 27.30 -23.90 -26.56
C ARG A 82 26.00 -23.10 -26.35
N PRO A 83 25.96 -21.78 -26.61
CA PRO A 83 24.76 -20.97 -26.36
C PRO A 83 23.60 -21.38 -27.26
N SER A 84 22.38 -21.30 -26.72
CA SER A 84 21.14 -21.69 -27.40
C SER A 84 20.85 -20.87 -28.66
N LYS A 85 19.98 -21.39 -29.53
CA LYS A 85 19.54 -20.71 -30.77
C LYS A 85 18.94 -19.32 -30.48
N SER A 86 18.22 -19.17 -29.37
CA SER A 86 17.65 -17.89 -28.91
C SER A 86 18.70 -16.93 -28.32
N ALA A 87 19.74 -17.42 -27.65
CA ALA A 87 20.85 -16.58 -27.19
C ALA A 87 21.67 -16.02 -28.37
N ARG A 88 21.92 -16.85 -29.40
CA ARG A 88 22.59 -16.41 -30.63
C ARG A 88 21.82 -15.32 -31.37
N ALA A 89 20.51 -15.47 -31.52
CA ALA A 89 19.65 -14.46 -32.16
C ALA A 89 19.75 -13.08 -31.47
N ARG A 90 19.79 -13.03 -30.13
CA ARG A 90 19.94 -11.77 -29.38
C ARG A 90 21.31 -11.10 -29.60
N ILE A 91 22.38 -11.87 -29.64
CA ILE A 91 23.74 -11.36 -29.91
C ILE A 91 23.83 -10.81 -31.35
N GLN A 92 23.15 -11.47 -32.29
CA GLN A 92 23.15 -11.07 -33.70
C GLN A 92 22.32 -9.78 -33.92
N ALA A 93 21.18 -9.64 -33.24
CA ALA A 93 20.41 -8.40 -33.21
C ALA A 93 21.19 -7.23 -32.58
N ALA A 94 21.86 -7.46 -31.45
CA ALA A 94 22.65 -6.42 -30.77
C ALA A 94 23.83 -5.89 -31.61
N LYS A 95 24.39 -6.71 -32.52
CA LYS A 95 25.40 -6.24 -33.48
C LYS A 95 24.83 -5.39 -34.62
N ALA A 96 23.58 -5.60 -35.02
CA ALA A 96 22.94 -4.84 -36.11
C ALA A 96 22.58 -3.40 -35.69
N SER A 97 22.35 -3.15 -34.40
CA SER A 97 22.04 -1.81 -33.86
C SER A 97 23.26 -0.93 -33.57
N LEU A 98 24.47 -1.34 -33.97
CA LEU A 98 25.73 -0.60 -33.74
C LEU A 98 26.36 -0.06 -35.03
N THR A 99 25.66 -0.12 -36.16
CA THR A 99 26.19 0.25 -37.49
C THR A 99 25.22 1.13 -38.28
N THR A 100 24.90 2.32 -37.73
CA THR A 100 24.21 3.40 -38.45
C THR A 100 24.77 4.75 -37.99
N GLU A 101 25.77 5.28 -38.70
CA GLU A 101 26.20 6.67 -38.55
C GLU A 101 25.27 7.61 -39.34
N SER A 102 25.38 8.91 -39.10
CA SER A 102 24.77 9.96 -39.92
C SER A 102 25.70 11.18 -39.95
N PRO A 103 25.81 11.90 -41.09
CA PRO A 103 26.95 12.75 -41.38
C PRO A 103 26.93 14.12 -40.67
N SER A 104 28.11 14.71 -40.53
CA SER A 104 28.37 16.01 -39.91
C SER A 104 28.22 17.19 -40.87
N SER A 105 27.95 18.38 -40.31
CA SER A 105 28.32 19.67 -40.91
C SER A 105 28.75 20.66 -39.82
N SER A 106 29.43 21.75 -40.20
CA SER A 106 30.41 22.42 -39.35
C SER A 106 30.03 23.81 -38.81
N THR A 107 30.46 24.04 -37.56
CA THR A 107 31.01 25.27 -36.96
C THR A 107 30.74 26.64 -37.62
N GLY A 108 30.20 27.58 -36.82
CA GLY A 108 30.26 29.03 -37.07
C GLY A 108 30.08 29.84 -35.78
N ILE A 109 30.94 30.83 -35.52
CA ILE A 109 30.96 31.64 -34.27
C ILE A 109 30.88 33.13 -34.59
N VAL A 110 29.87 33.84 -34.05
CA VAL A 110 29.88 35.30 -33.79
C VAL A 110 29.08 35.59 -32.49
N ARG A 111 29.32 36.74 -31.85
CA ARG A 111 28.78 37.16 -30.53
C ARG A 111 27.87 38.40 -30.63
N SER A 112 26.98 38.55 -29.64
CA SER A 112 26.41 39.82 -29.10
C SER A 112 25.43 40.68 -29.93
N ALA A 113 24.15 40.69 -29.50
CA ALA A 113 23.41 41.81 -28.85
C ALA A 113 23.40 43.26 -29.43
N PRO A 114 22.38 44.12 -29.14
CA PRO A 114 21.03 43.89 -28.56
C PRO A 114 19.84 44.74 -29.16
N ASP A 115 18.65 44.60 -28.54
CA ASP A 115 17.66 45.68 -28.21
C ASP A 115 16.48 46.05 -29.18
N VAL A 116 15.47 46.69 -28.57
CA VAL A 116 14.41 47.60 -29.10
C VAL A 116 12.98 47.04 -29.40
N LYS A 117 12.09 47.28 -28.40
CA LYS A 117 10.63 47.66 -28.45
C LYS A 117 9.46 46.64 -28.52
N GLU A 118 8.53 46.80 -27.54
CA GLU A 118 7.07 46.54 -27.64
C GLU A 118 6.42 47.33 -28.79
N PRO A 119 5.22 46.92 -29.26
CA PRO A 119 4.03 47.69 -28.86
C PRO A 119 2.87 46.83 -28.30
N ARG A 120 1.86 47.51 -27.71
CA ARG A 120 0.74 46.92 -26.96
C ARG A 120 -0.62 47.09 -27.64
N LEU A 121 -1.60 46.33 -27.13
CA LEU A 121 -3.03 46.69 -26.95
C LEU A 121 -3.93 46.95 -28.17
N ALA A 122 -4.93 46.08 -28.31
CA ALA A 122 -6.30 46.41 -28.73
C ALA A 122 -7.28 45.36 -28.11
N THR A 123 -8.58 45.67 -28.01
CA THR A 123 -9.53 44.88 -27.19
C THR A 123 -10.97 44.94 -27.72
N VAL A 124 -11.74 43.83 -27.59
CA VAL A 124 -13.24 43.79 -27.58
C VAL A 124 -13.90 44.08 -28.98
N PRO A 125 -15.16 43.66 -29.32
CA PRO A 125 -16.23 43.00 -28.55
C PRO A 125 -16.85 41.69 -29.10
N VAL A 126 -17.62 41.08 -28.19
CA VAL A 126 -18.81 40.20 -28.29
C VAL A 126 -19.84 40.59 -29.38
N SER A 127 -20.55 39.62 -30.02
CA SER A 127 -22.03 39.43 -29.84
C SER A 127 -22.74 38.37 -30.73
N ALA A 128 -23.85 37.84 -30.16
CA ALA A 128 -25.12 37.38 -30.76
C ALA A 128 -25.25 36.18 -31.72
N SER A 129 -26.31 35.40 -31.48
CA SER A 129 -26.95 34.43 -32.39
C SER A 129 -28.28 35.00 -32.95
N PRO A 130 -28.88 34.35 -33.95
CA PRO A 130 -30.34 34.40 -34.13
C PRO A 130 -31.01 33.01 -34.13
N SER A 131 -32.34 32.97 -33.97
CA SER A 131 -33.20 31.77 -34.03
C SER A 131 -34.03 31.73 -35.32
N GLY A 132 -34.48 30.56 -35.78
CA GLY A 132 -35.28 30.43 -37.02
C GLY A 132 -36.07 29.11 -37.17
N VAL A 133 -37.39 29.23 -37.32
CA VAL A 133 -38.47 28.22 -37.24
C VAL A 133 -38.57 27.24 -38.44
N LEU A 134 -39.32 26.14 -38.26
CA LEU A 134 -39.70 25.06 -39.21
C LEU A 134 -40.52 25.52 -40.44
N PRO A 135 -40.62 24.70 -41.51
CA PRO A 135 -41.79 23.79 -41.68
C PRO A 135 -41.46 22.40 -42.30
N ALA A 136 -42.47 21.57 -42.62
CA ALA A 136 -42.30 20.14 -43.00
C ALA A 136 -43.32 19.61 -44.05
N LYS A 137 -43.00 18.50 -44.75
CA LYS A 137 -43.91 17.39 -45.19
C LYS A 137 -43.25 16.30 -46.07
N ASN A 138 -43.57 15.03 -45.78
CA ASN A 138 -43.81 13.80 -46.61
C ASN A 138 -42.92 13.48 -47.85
N THR A 139 -42.66 12.22 -48.25
CA THR A 139 -43.62 11.14 -48.59
C THR A 139 -43.04 9.69 -48.67
N HIS A 140 -43.90 8.67 -48.44
CA HIS A 140 -43.86 7.24 -48.89
C HIS A 140 -42.64 6.35 -48.54
N SER A 141 -42.70 5.00 -48.48
CA SER A 141 -43.77 4.02 -48.80
C SER A 141 -43.76 2.75 -47.87
N ARG A 142 -44.51 1.68 -48.20
CA ARG A 142 -44.95 0.57 -47.29
C ARG A 142 -44.81 -0.84 -47.93
N VAL A 143 -44.85 -1.90 -47.09
CA VAL A 143 -45.34 -3.31 -47.32
C VAL A 143 -44.28 -4.45 -47.23
N THR A 144 -44.67 -5.56 -46.58
CA THR A 144 -43.97 -6.86 -46.35
C THR A 144 -44.42 -7.93 -47.37
N PRO A 145 -43.76 -9.11 -47.50
CA PRO A 145 -44.34 -10.36 -46.93
C PRO A 145 -43.26 -11.43 -46.50
N PRO A 146 -43.41 -12.78 -46.59
CA PRO A 146 -43.68 -13.61 -45.40
C PRO A 146 -42.83 -14.92 -45.24
N THR A 147 -43.15 -15.73 -44.22
CA THR A 147 -42.70 -17.13 -44.02
C THR A 147 -43.65 -18.14 -44.68
N PRO A 148 -43.19 -19.38 -45.01
CA PRO A 148 -43.80 -20.57 -44.36
C PRO A 148 -42.82 -21.76 -44.15
N ASN A 149 -43.30 -22.85 -43.54
CA ASN A 149 -42.54 -24.09 -43.25
C ASN A 149 -43.50 -25.29 -42.99
N PRO A 150 -43.31 -26.50 -43.58
CA PRO A 150 -43.99 -27.69 -43.05
C PRO A 150 -43.24 -29.07 -43.07
N ALA A 151 -43.31 -29.76 -41.93
CA ALA A 151 -43.67 -31.20 -41.73
C ALA A 151 -42.76 -32.41 -42.12
N LYS A 152 -42.40 -33.19 -41.07
CA LYS A 152 -42.52 -34.66 -40.85
C LYS A 152 -42.11 -35.71 -41.93
N VAL A 153 -41.29 -36.68 -41.52
CA VAL A 153 -41.46 -38.17 -41.67
C VAL A 153 -40.80 -38.86 -40.45
N SER A 154 -41.06 -40.17 -40.19
CA SER A 154 -40.65 -40.89 -38.96
C SER A 154 -40.26 -42.37 -39.15
N LYS A 155 -39.55 -42.93 -38.16
CA LYS A 155 -39.24 -44.36 -37.87
C LYS A 155 -38.17 -45.07 -38.71
N SER A 156 -37.15 -45.60 -38.03
CA SER A 156 -36.92 -47.06 -37.89
C SER A 156 -35.81 -47.35 -36.86
N THR A 157 -35.71 -48.60 -36.40
CA THR A 157 -34.64 -49.11 -35.51
C THR A 157 -34.36 -50.56 -35.88
N PRO A 158 -33.12 -51.03 -35.74
CA PRO A 158 -32.93 -52.30 -35.06
C PRO A 158 -31.78 -52.28 -34.04
N ASN A 159 -31.75 -53.29 -33.17
CA ASN A 159 -30.75 -53.47 -32.13
C ASN A 159 -29.37 -53.89 -32.67
N SER A 160 -28.31 -53.48 -31.98
CA SER A 160 -27.23 -54.42 -31.63
C SER A 160 -26.61 -54.05 -30.28
N THR A 161 -26.31 -55.06 -29.47
CA THR A 161 -25.73 -54.91 -28.13
C THR A 161 -24.22 -54.78 -28.19
N HIS A 162 -23.60 -53.88 -27.40
CA HIS A 162 -22.36 -54.22 -26.69
C HIS A 162 -22.01 -53.28 -25.52
N LYS A 163 -21.71 -53.95 -24.38
CA LYS A 163 -20.83 -53.58 -23.25
C LYS A 163 -20.77 -52.13 -22.77
N SER A 164 -21.16 -51.93 -21.51
CA SER A 164 -21.01 -50.70 -20.74
C SER A 164 -19.55 -50.26 -20.57
N ALA A 165 -19.24 -49.03 -20.98
CA ALA A 165 -18.07 -48.29 -20.53
C ALA A 165 -18.53 -47.08 -19.70
N SER A 166 -18.43 -47.18 -18.37
CA SER A 166 -18.81 -46.09 -17.45
C SER A 166 -17.81 -44.94 -17.56
N LYS A 167 -18.05 -44.02 -18.50
CA LYS A 167 -17.33 -42.75 -18.58
C LYS A 167 -17.66 -41.92 -17.33
N ARG A 168 -16.82 -42.02 -16.29
CA ARG A 168 -16.77 -41.03 -15.22
C ARG A 168 -16.60 -39.66 -15.85
N VAL A 169 -17.68 -38.87 -15.86
CA VAL A 169 -17.63 -37.46 -16.27
C VAL A 169 -16.66 -36.77 -15.30
N PRO A 170 -15.57 -36.13 -15.79
CA PRO A 170 -14.68 -35.40 -14.90
C PRO A 170 -15.50 -34.30 -14.21
N PRO A 171 -15.35 -34.11 -12.88
CA PRO A 171 -16.20 -33.19 -12.14
C PRO A 171 -16.07 -31.79 -12.74
N LYS A 172 -17.20 -31.23 -13.22
CA LYS A 172 -17.24 -29.89 -13.84
C LYS A 172 -16.50 -28.91 -12.91
N ALA A 173 -15.42 -28.32 -13.42
CA ALA A 173 -14.62 -27.38 -12.64
C ALA A 173 -15.52 -26.25 -12.14
N LYS A 174 -15.74 -26.17 -10.82
CA LYS A 174 -16.58 -25.15 -10.19
C LYS A 174 -16.02 -23.78 -10.55
N SER A 175 -16.72 -23.02 -11.38
CA SER A 175 -16.18 -21.77 -11.96
C SER A 175 -15.76 -20.80 -10.86
N SER A 176 -14.68 -20.04 -11.09
CA SER A 176 -14.15 -19.09 -10.09
C SER A 176 -15.19 -18.07 -9.61
N THR A 177 -16.23 -17.84 -10.41
CA THR A 177 -17.40 -17.01 -10.13
C THR A 177 -18.04 -17.25 -8.75
N TRP A 178 -18.05 -18.47 -8.21
CA TRP A 178 -18.62 -18.69 -6.87
C TRP A 178 -17.71 -18.14 -5.75
N LYS A 179 -16.39 -18.12 -5.96
CA LYS A 179 -15.42 -17.54 -5.02
C LYS A 179 -15.44 -16.02 -5.01
N THR A 180 -15.88 -15.38 -6.10
CA THR A 180 -16.01 -13.92 -6.23
C THR A 180 -17.41 -13.40 -5.92
N ALA A 181 -18.43 -14.26 -5.93
CA ALA A 181 -19.84 -13.89 -5.75
C ALA A 181 -20.15 -13.08 -4.48
N TRP A 182 -19.37 -13.24 -3.41
CA TRP A 182 -19.53 -12.48 -2.16
C TRP A 182 -19.42 -10.97 -2.40
N MET A 183 -18.48 -10.53 -3.25
CA MET A 183 -18.24 -9.11 -3.55
C MET A 183 -19.54 -8.44 -4.01
N LEU A 184 -20.23 -9.06 -4.97
CA LEU A 184 -21.48 -8.54 -5.52
C LEU A 184 -22.68 -8.79 -4.61
N LYS A 185 -22.81 -10.00 -4.04
CA LYS A 185 -23.99 -10.40 -3.26
C LYS A 185 -24.08 -9.74 -1.89
N GLU A 186 -22.94 -9.49 -1.24
CA GLU A 186 -22.88 -9.05 0.15
C GLU A 186 -22.58 -7.55 0.25
N THR A 187 -21.89 -6.95 -0.74
CA THR A 187 -21.40 -5.55 -0.62
C THR A 187 -22.01 -4.54 -1.59
N THR A 188 -22.39 -4.93 -2.82
CA THR A 188 -22.83 -3.98 -3.85
C THR A 188 -24.34 -3.82 -3.96
N GLY A 189 -24.80 -2.58 -4.09
CA GLY A 189 -26.13 -2.20 -4.59
C GLY A 189 -26.14 -2.10 -6.12
N ARG A 190 -26.77 -1.04 -6.66
CA ARG A 190 -26.79 -0.76 -8.11
C ARG A 190 -25.41 -0.39 -8.65
N THR A 191 -25.15 -0.75 -9.91
CA THR A 191 -23.99 -0.25 -10.67
C THR A 191 -24.10 1.27 -10.86
N ILE A 192 -22.99 1.98 -10.75
CA ILE A 192 -22.88 3.42 -11.00
C ILE A 192 -22.13 3.69 -12.31
N ILE A 193 -20.98 3.04 -12.52
CA ILE A 193 -20.20 3.14 -13.76
C ILE A 193 -19.36 1.87 -13.98
N THR A 194 -19.12 1.54 -15.25
CA THR A 194 -18.11 0.58 -15.68
C THR A 194 -16.96 1.36 -16.31
N ILE A 195 -15.74 1.10 -15.83
CA ILE A 195 -14.50 1.74 -16.27
C ILE A 195 -13.70 0.69 -17.03
N ASP A 196 -13.53 0.87 -18.34
CA ASP A 196 -12.58 0.05 -19.09
C ASP A 196 -11.15 0.42 -18.67
N THR A 197 -10.40 -0.59 -18.23
CA THR A 197 -8.99 -0.46 -17.82
C THR A 197 -8.06 -0.24 -19.01
N ILE A 198 -8.49 -0.56 -20.23
CA ILE A 198 -7.70 -0.37 -21.47
C ILE A 198 -7.81 1.08 -21.95
N SER A 199 -8.99 1.70 -21.85
CA SER A 199 -9.24 3.08 -22.28
C SER A 199 -8.82 4.16 -21.28
N LEU A 200 -8.09 3.82 -20.20
CA LEU A 200 -7.64 4.78 -19.20
C LEU A 200 -6.70 5.81 -19.81
N GLN A 201 -7.06 7.09 -19.70
CA GLN A 201 -6.24 8.21 -20.16
C GLN A 201 -5.24 8.62 -19.06
N PRO A 202 -4.00 8.99 -19.41
CA PRO A 202 -3.07 9.59 -18.47
C PRO A 202 -3.54 11.00 -18.08
N ASP A 203 -3.42 11.35 -16.80
CA ASP A 203 -3.46 12.75 -16.36
C ASP A 203 -2.36 13.57 -17.05
N ASN A 204 -2.49 14.90 -17.15
CA ASN A 204 -1.50 15.74 -17.83
C ASN A 204 -0.23 15.97 -17.02
N ASN A 205 -0.31 15.95 -15.68
CA ASN A 205 0.83 16.22 -14.81
C ASN A 205 1.79 15.02 -14.74
N PRO A 206 3.12 15.22 -14.59
CA PRO A 206 4.04 14.14 -14.24
C PRO A 206 3.75 13.60 -12.82
N VAL A 207 4.31 12.44 -12.49
CA VAL A 207 4.24 11.85 -11.14
C VAL A 207 5.64 11.43 -10.70
N ASP A 208 6.19 12.12 -9.72
CA ASP A 208 7.51 11.85 -9.14
C ASP A 208 7.47 11.79 -7.60
N SER A 209 8.64 11.81 -6.96
CA SER A 209 8.81 11.84 -5.49
C SER A 209 9.67 12.98 -4.98
N THR A 210 10.01 13.96 -5.82
CA THR A 210 11.00 15.01 -5.51
C THR A 210 10.52 16.04 -4.47
N GLU A 211 9.21 16.24 -4.34
CA GLU A 211 8.62 17.05 -3.26
C GLU A 211 8.74 16.41 -1.86
N GLY A 212 9.22 15.16 -1.76
CA GLY A 212 9.37 14.44 -0.50
C GLY A 212 8.05 13.89 0.05
N PHE A 213 7.94 13.85 1.39
CA PHE A 213 6.75 13.43 2.13
C PHE A 213 6.80 13.88 3.59
N GLU A 214 5.62 14.04 4.21
CA GLU A 214 5.43 14.23 5.64
C GLU A 214 5.11 12.88 6.32
N THR A 215 5.62 12.63 7.52
CA THR A 215 5.21 11.46 8.33
C THR A 215 4.18 11.87 9.36
N LEU A 216 2.92 11.49 9.13
CA LEU A 216 1.79 11.87 9.98
C LEU A 216 1.77 11.10 11.30
N CYS A 217 1.99 9.79 11.26
CA CYS A 217 2.15 8.96 12.46
C CYS A 217 2.73 7.58 12.15
N SER A 218 3.07 6.85 13.21
CA SER A 218 3.38 5.42 13.18
C SER A 218 2.82 4.71 14.41
N TYR A 219 2.63 3.39 14.33
CA TYR A 219 2.15 2.59 15.46
C TYR A 219 2.48 1.10 15.32
N ASN A 220 2.58 0.39 16.45
CA ASN A 220 2.69 -1.07 16.50
C ASN A 220 1.41 -1.70 17.06
N TRP A 221 0.96 -2.80 16.44
CA TRP A 221 -0.13 -3.62 16.99
C TRP A 221 0.36 -4.58 18.07
N GLN A 222 -0.15 -4.45 19.28
CA GLN A 222 0.04 -5.44 20.34
C GLN A 222 -0.95 -6.59 20.23
N ASN A 223 -0.61 -7.73 20.85
CA ASN A 223 -1.43 -8.94 20.76
C ASN A 223 -2.85 -8.77 21.36
N ASP A 224 -2.98 -8.03 22.45
CA ASP A 224 -4.25 -7.72 23.14
C ASP A 224 -5.23 -6.83 22.35
N GLY A 225 -4.76 -6.16 21.29
CA GLY A 225 -5.56 -5.21 20.52
C GLY A 225 -5.39 -3.74 20.94
N THR A 226 -4.39 -3.42 21.76
CA THR A 226 -3.89 -2.05 21.90
C THR A 226 -2.91 -1.71 20.77
N ILE A 227 -2.67 -0.40 20.55
CA ILE A 227 -1.55 0.08 19.72
C ILE A 227 -0.56 0.89 20.55
N TYR A 228 0.74 0.69 20.26
CA TYR A 228 1.82 1.50 20.82
C TYR A 228 2.25 2.56 19.81
N VAL A 229 2.43 3.80 20.26
CA VAL A 229 2.60 5.00 19.43
C VAL A 229 3.77 5.82 19.99
N PRO A 230 4.78 6.23 19.20
CA PRO A 230 4.96 5.97 17.78
C PRO A 230 5.23 4.49 17.44
N GLY A 231 5.47 3.66 18.46
CA GLY A 231 6.02 2.33 18.26
C GLY A 231 7.40 2.39 17.58
N GLY A 232 7.81 1.30 16.93
CA GLY A 232 9.01 1.19 16.12
C GLY A 232 8.99 -0.09 15.30
N PRO A 233 9.47 -0.10 14.04
CA PRO A 233 9.76 -1.35 13.33
C PRO A 233 10.95 -2.04 14.01
N PRO A 234 11.10 -3.38 13.91
CA PRO A 234 12.25 -4.06 14.49
C PRO A 234 13.54 -3.70 13.74
N LYS A 235 14.68 -3.73 14.42
CA LYS A 235 16.00 -3.49 13.84
C LYS A 235 16.43 -4.69 13.00
N TRP A 236 17.02 -4.45 11.83
CA TRP A 236 17.71 -5.48 11.06
C TRP A 236 18.93 -6.00 11.83
N THR A 237 18.90 -7.28 12.21
CA THR A 237 19.92 -7.95 13.02
C THR A 237 20.12 -9.37 12.49
N PRO A 238 20.90 -9.56 11.41
CA PRO A 238 21.04 -10.85 10.76
C PRO A 238 21.87 -11.83 11.61
N PRO A 239 21.44 -13.09 11.80
CA PRO A 239 22.29 -14.13 12.38
C PRO A 239 23.40 -14.53 11.41
N LEU A 240 24.39 -15.26 11.93
CA LEU A 240 25.47 -15.84 11.12
C LEU A 240 24.90 -16.73 10.00
N LEU A 241 25.54 -16.68 8.83
CA LEU A 241 25.11 -17.42 7.64
C LEU A 241 26.05 -18.60 7.36
N PRO A 242 25.52 -19.74 6.87
CA PRO A 242 24.12 -19.97 6.50
C PRO A 242 23.19 -20.24 7.69
N THR A 243 21.98 -19.70 7.65
CA THR A 243 20.92 -19.96 8.64
C THR A 243 19.74 -20.66 7.96
N THR A 244 19.23 -21.73 8.57
CA THR A 244 18.09 -22.50 8.04
C THR A 244 16.81 -22.17 8.79
N LEU A 245 15.80 -21.74 8.03
CA LEU A 245 14.48 -21.34 8.53
C LEU A 245 13.48 -22.50 8.47
N ALA A 246 12.61 -22.59 9.47
CA ALA A 246 11.37 -23.37 9.36
C ALA A 246 10.43 -22.75 8.31
N GLN A 247 9.57 -23.57 7.71
CA GLN A 247 8.51 -23.06 6.82
C GLN A 247 7.47 -22.23 7.61
N ASP A 248 6.92 -21.19 6.97
CA ASP A 248 5.85 -20.37 7.53
C ASP A 248 4.60 -21.23 7.81
N ALA A 249 4.01 -21.09 9.00
CA ALA A 249 2.82 -21.84 9.39
C ALA A 249 1.96 -21.06 10.41
N GLY A 250 0.66 -21.32 10.41
CA GLY A 250 -0.31 -20.75 11.35
C GLY A 250 -1.25 -19.72 10.74
N HIS A 251 -1.84 -18.87 11.58
CA HIS A 251 -2.73 -17.79 11.15
C HIS A 251 -1.93 -16.53 10.81
N HIS A 252 -2.07 -16.05 9.58
CA HIS A 252 -1.41 -14.84 9.10
C HIS A 252 -2.47 -13.82 8.65
N PHE A 253 -2.27 -12.55 8.99
CA PHE A 253 -3.19 -11.50 8.59
C PHE A 253 -3.11 -11.24 7.08
N ILE A 254 -4.25 -11.06 6.42
CA ILE A 254 -4.33 -10.49 5.07
C ILE A 254 -4.31 -8.96 5.17
N ASP A 255 -5.05 -8.41 6.15
CA ASP A 255 -4.97 -7.02 6.58
C ASP A 255 -5.24 -7.00 8.09
N GLN A 256 -4.20 -6.77 8.90
CA GLN A 256 -4.34 -6.88 10.35
C GLN A 256 -5.27 -5.82 10.93
N ASN A 257 -5.30 -4.63 10.34
CA ASN A 257 -6.16 -3.54 10.81
C ASN A 257 -7.64 -3.88 10.53
N ALA A 258 -7.95 -4.43 9.36
CA ALA A 258 -9.31 -4.91 9.05
C ALA A 258 -9.69 -6.21 9.79
N ALA A 259 -8.73 -6.92 10.39
CA ALA A 259 -9.00 -8.08 11.24
C ALA A 259 -9.27 -7.71 12.70
N ARG A 260 -8.50 -6.75 13.25
CA ARG A 260 -8.65 -6.26 14.63
C ARG A 260 -9.77 -5.22 14.76
N VAL A 261 -9.99 -4.38 13.73
CA VAL A 261 -11.04 -3.34 13.69
C VAL A 261 -11.82 -3.45 12.36
N PRO A 262 -12.70 -4.46 12.18
CA PRO A 262 -13.34 -4.72 10.88
C PRO A 262 -14.26 -3.60 10.39
N LYS A 263 -14.84 -2.83 11.32
CA LYS A 263 -15.75 -1.71 11.02
C LYS A 263 -15.01 -0.47 10.50
N TYR A 264 -13.91 -0.12 11.17
CA TYR A 264 -13.09 1.06 10.85
C TYR A 264 -11.62 0.65 10.65
N PRO A 265 -11.25 0.01 9.53
CA PRO A 265 -9.88 -0.49 9.31
C PRO A 265 -8.79 0.60 9.28
N PHE A 266 -9.14 1.88 9.32
CA PHE A 266 -8.24 3.02 9.44
C PHE A 266 -8.26 3.69 10.83
N GLU A 267 -9.16 3.36 11.76
CA GLU A 267 -9.21 3.98 13.10
C GLU A 267 -7.85 3.96 13.83
N PRO A 268 -7.09 2.83 13.89
CA PRO A 268 -5.81 2.78 14.60
C PRO A 268 -4.81 3.85 14.14
N ALA A 269 -4.79 4.13 12.82
CA ALA A 269 -3.93 5.15 12.23
C ALA A 269 -4.29 6.56 12.73
N PHE A 270 -5.58 6.88 12.89
CA PHE A 270 -5.99 8.21 13.33
C PHE A 270 -6.06 8.34 14.86
N ARG A 271 -6.17 7.24 15.60
CA ARG A 271 -5.86 7.19 17.04
C ARG A 271 -4.38 7.50 17.28
N ALA A 272 -3.48 6.94 16.48
CA ALA A 272 -2.04 7.26 16.53
C ALA A 272 -1.74 8.71 16.10
N LEU A 273 -2.37 9.21 15.03
CA LEU A 273 -2.27 10.62 14.63
C LEU A 273 -2.70 11.56 15.76
N SER A 274 -3.82 11.24 16.40
CA SER A 274 -4.38 12.03 17.51
C SER A 274 -3.48 12.16 18.74
N LEU A 275 -2.46 11.30 18.89
CA LEU A 275 -1.41 11.41 19.89
C LEU A 275 -0.16 12.13 19.32
N MET A 276 0.36 11.66 18.19
CA MET A 276 1.65 12.15 17.66
C MET A 276 1.59 13.58 17.12
N ASN A 277 0.55 13.90 16.35
CA ASN A 277 0.37 15.20 15.70
C ASN A 277 -1.13 15.58 15.78
N PRO A 278 -1.61 15.99 16.98
CA PRO A 278 -3.04 16.20 17.22
C PRO A 278 -3.65 17.28 16.33
N GLU A 279 -2.87 18.29 15.96
CA GLU A 279 -3.29 19.47 15.18
C GLU A 279 -3.27 19.26 13.65
N THR A 280 -2.93 18.05 13.16
CA THR A 280 -2.91 17.78 11.72
C THR A 280 -4.33 17.80 11.15
N SER A 281 -4.64 18.84 10.37
CA SER A 281 -5.83 18.89 9.52
C SER A 281 -5.61 18.13 8.20
N LEU A 282 -6.61 17.32 7.86
CA LEU A 282 -6.68 16.47 6.68
C LEU A 282 -7.83 16.89 5.74
N ALA A 283 -8.52 18.00 6.03
CA ALA A 283 -9.65 18.50 5.24
C ALA A 283 -9.29 18.79 3.76
N ALA A 284 -8.02 19.07 3.48
CA ALA A 284 -7.49 19.33 2.13
C ALA A 284 -7.00 18.06 1.38
N VAL A 285 -7.00 16.88 2.00
CA VAL A 285 -6.46 15.65 1.41
C VAL A 285 -7.40 15.13 0.32
N ASP A 286 -6.87 14.80 -0.86
CA ASP A 286 -7.66 14.21 -1.94
C ASP A 286 -8.00 12.75 -1.69
N ILE A 287 -6.98 11.94 -1.37
CA ILE A 287 -7.04 10.49 -1.30
C ILE A 287 -6.47 9.99 0.04
N LEU A 288 -7.23 9.16 0.75
CA LEU A 288 -6.74 8.34 1.85
C LEU A 288 -6.75 6.88 1.41
N ALA A 289 -5.58 6.22 1.39
CA ALA A 289 -5.48 4.83 0.93
C ALA A 289 -4.50 4.01 1.77
N ASN A 290 -4.53 2.69 1.56
CA ASN A 290 -3.42 1.81 1.92
C ASN A 290 -2.57 1.50 0.68
N ARG A 291 -1.26 1.33 0.88
CA ARG A 291 -0.26 0.99 -0.15
C ARG A 291 -0.69 -0.17 -1.06
N ASN A 292 -1.33 -1.21 -0.51
CA ASN A 292 -1.77 -2.37 -1.28
C ASN A 292 -2.92 -2.03 -2.24
N SER A 293 -3.85 -1.15 -1.85
CA SER A 293 -4.88 -0.63 -2.78
C SER A 293 -4.24 0.14 -3.93
N LEU A 294 -3.32 1.07 -3.64
CA LEU A 294 -2.64 1.86 -4.69
C LEU A 294 -1.83 0.97 -5.65
N ARG A 295 -1.14 -0.07 -5.15
CA ARG A 295 -0.47 -1.07 -6.01
C ARG A 295 -1.42 -1.81 -6.94
N LYS A 296 -2.58 -2.27 -6.46
CA LYS A 296 -3.59 -2.92 -7.32
C LYS A 296 -4.11 -1.97 -8.41
N LEU A 297 -4.30 -0.69 -8.09
CA LEU A 297 -4.73 0.32 -9.07
C LEU A 297 -3.63 0.62 -10.10
N LEU A 298 -2.37 0.84 -9.67
CA LEU A 298 -1.22 1.05 -10.55
C LEU A 298 -1.01 -0.11 -11.54
N ASP A 299 -1.21 -1.35 -11.06
CA ASP A 299 -1.10 -2.55 -11.89
C ASP A 299 -2.23 -2.65 -12.93
N LEU A 300 -3.47 -2.27 -12.58
CA LEU A 300 -4.56 -2.13 -13.57
C LEU A 300 -4.29 -1.01 -14.58
N SER A 301 -3.77 0.14 -14.14
CA SER A 301 -3.36 1.25 -15.01
C SER A 301 -2.19 0.89 -15.95
N ALA A 302 -1.47 -0.19 -15.65
CA ALA A 302 -0.48 -0.82 -16.52
C ALA A 302 -1.04 -1.97 -17.38
N GLY A 303 -2.36 -2.15 -17.43
CA GLY A 303 -3.03 -3.21 -18.19
C GLY A 303 -2.83 -4.63 -17.64
N LYS A 304 -2.29 -4.79 -16.42
CA LYS A 304 -2.04 -6.13 -15.85
C LYS A 304 -3.35 -6.83 -15.51
N LYS A 305 -3.46 -8.08 -15.94
CA LYS A 305 -4.59 -8.96 -15.62
C LYS A 305 -4.41 -9.50 -14.19
N LEU A 306 -4.93 -8.78 -13.21
CA LEU A 306 -4.91 -9.16 -11.79
C LEU A 306 -5.87 -10.30 -11.48
N ASP A 307 -5.76 -10.86 -10.27
CA ASP A 307 -6.82 -11.70 -9.71
C ASP A 307 -7.94 -10.84 -9.09
N PRO A 308 -9.18 -11.35 -8.99
CA PRO A 308 -10.34 -10.56 -8.56
C PRO A 308 -10.20 -9.92 -7.18
N PHE A 309 -10.71 -8.69 -7.01
CA PHE A 309 -10.63 -7.95 -5.74
C PHE A 309 -11.80 -6.96 -5.55
N CYS A 310 -11.98 -6.53 -4.30
CA CYS A 310 -12.93 -5.51 -3.88
C CYS A 310 -12.22 -4.39 -3.08
N MET A 311 -12.75 -3.17 -3.14
CA MET A 311 -12.37 -2.06 -2.26
C MET A 311 -13.62 -1.30 -1.83
N GLY A 312 -13.66 -0.81 -0.59
CA GLY A 312 -14.64 0.19 -0.17
C GLY A 312 -14.20 1.57 -0.63
N LEU A 313 -15.18 2.40 -1.02
CA LEU A 313 -14.98 3.79 -1.42
C LEU A 313 -15.92 4.65 -0.58
N ASN A 314 -15.37 5.55 0.23
CA ASN A 314 -16.18 6.43 1.07
C ASN A 314 -15.62 7.85 1.01
N LEU A 315 -16.48 8.87 1.04
CA LEU A 315 -16.04 10.25 1.23
C LEU A 315 -16.07 10.63 2.72
N ILE A 316 -15.03 11.33 3.18
CA ILE A 316 -15.06 12.17 4.37
C ILE A 316 -14.91 13.61 3.89
N ASN A 317 -15.99 14.40 3.97
CA ASN A 317 -16.12 15.68 3.27
C ASN A 317 -15.77 15.51 1.77
N ASP A 318 -14.57 15.92 1.34
CA ASP A 318 -14.10 15.72 -0.04
C ASP A 318 -13.01 14.64 -0.20
N THR A 319 -12.44 14.12 0.90
CA THR A 319 -11.39 13.09 0.85
C THR A 319 -11.95 11.73 0.49
N LEU A 320 -11.46 11.12 -0.60
CA LEU A 320 -11.81 9.76 -0.98
C LEU A 320 -10.98 8.74 -0.17
N VAL A 321 -11.65 8.00 0.69
CA VAL A 321 -11.09 6.88 1.45
C VAL A 321 -11.24 5.58 0.67
N ILE A 322 -10.12 4.94 0.33
CA ILE A 322 -10.04 3.67 -0.41
C ILE A 322 -9.64 2.55 0.55
N SER A 323 -10.64 1.92 1.17
CA SER A 323 -10.45 0.80 2.09
C SER A 323 -10.28 -0.52 1.35
N ARG A 324 -9.40 -1.40 1.85
CA ARG A 324 -9.26 -2.75 1.33
C ARG A 324 -10.47 -3.58 1.77
N LYS A 325 -11.10 -4.34 0.85
CA LYS A 325 -12.22 -5.22 1.19
C LYS A 325 -11.93 -6.64 0.71
N GLU A 326 -11.68 -7.54 1.64
CA GLU A 326 -11.40 -8.97 1.41
C GLU A 326 -12.46 -9.81 2.14
N ARG A 327 -12.72 -11.04 1.68
CA ARG A 327 -13.75 -11.91 2.30
C ARG A 327 -13.40 -12.32 3.73
N THR A 328 -12.11 -12.50 3.99
CA THR A 328 -11.54 -12.76 5.30
C THR A 328 -10.34 -11.83 5.48
N ALA A 329 -10.20 -11.23 6.66
CA ALA A 329 -9.05 -10.37 6.97
C ALA A 329 -7.80 -11.17 7.42
N GLN A 330 -7.93 -12.50 7.52
CA GLN A 330 -6.88 -13.47 7.83
C GLN A 330 -6.85 -14.59 6.77
N HIS A 331 -5.71 -15.28 6.68
CA HIS A 331 -5.58 -16.58 6.04
C HIS A 331 -4.84 -17.56 6.97
N MET A 332 -5.00 -18.85 6.70
CA MET A 332 -4.26 -19.92 7.36
C MET A 332 -3.19 -20.45 6.40
N VAL A 333 -1.93 -20.53 6.86
CA VAL A 333 -0.84 -21.20 6.16
C VAL A 333 -0.64 -22.57 6.81
N HIS A 334 -1.03 -23.63 6.12
CA HIS A 334 -1.05 -24.99 6.65
C HIS A 334 0.33 -25.70 6.70
N GLY A 335 1.45 -24.96 6.75
CA GLY A 335 2.81 -25.53 6.82
C GLY A 335 3.16 -26.54 5.71
N THR A 336 2.51 -26.43 4.54
CA THR A 336 2.67 -27.40 3.44
C THR A 336 3.94 -27.13 2.64
N PRO A 337 4.41 -28.06 1.77
CA PRO A 337 5.62 -27.86 0.96
C PRO A 337 5.67 -26.60 0.07
N ASN A 338 4.54 -25.92 -0.14
CA ASN A 338 4.45 -24.65 -0.87
C ASN A 338 4.32 -23.40 0.04
N SER A 339 4.40 -23.56 1.37
CA SER A 339 4.46 -22.44 2.30
C SER A 339 5.82 -21.73 2.22
N GLY A 340 5.82 -20.42 2.45
CA GLY A 340 6.99 -19.57 2.35
C GLY A 340 7.94 -19.70 3.54
N TYR A 341 8.87 -18.76 3.62
CA TYR A 341 9.80 -18.58 4.74
C TYR A 341 9.86 -17.10 5.14
N GLY A 342 8.87 -16.29 4.76
CA GLY A 342 8.93 -14.83 4.86
C GLY A 342 8.84 -14.37 6.31
N HIS A 343 7.79 -14.82 7.00
CA HIS A 343 7.54 -14.44 8.39
C HIS A 343 8.62 -15.01 9.33
N ASN A 344 9.11 -16.21 9.05
CA ASN A 344 10.22 -16.79 9.81
C ASN A 344 11.57 -16.14 9.48
N PHE A 345 11.79 -15.64 8.26
CA PHE A 345 12.97 -14.83 7.92
C PHE A 345 12.92 -13.48 8.64
N GLU A 346 11.81 -12.77 8.54
CA GLU A 346 11.56 -11.50 9.25
C GLU A 346 11.79 -11.66 10.76
N ARG A 347 11.23 -12.71 11.38
CA ARG A 347 11.44 -13.03 12.81
C ARG A 347 12.89 -13.37 13.17
N ALA A 348 13.59 -14.13 12.32
CA ALA A 348 14.94 -14.63 12.64
C ALA A 348 16.06 -13.64 12.30
N PHE A 349 15.79 -12.61 11.49
CA PHE A 349 16.76 -11.61 11.03
C PHE A 349 16.47 -10.19 11.55
N THR A 350 15.51 -10.04 12.47
CA THR A 350 15.22 -8.74 13.09
C THR A 350 15.01 -8.85 14.60
N THR A 351 15.35 -7.78 15.33
CA THR A 351 15.17 -7.68 16.78
C THR A 351 14.27 -6.48 17.09
N PRO A 352 13.12 -6.66 17.73
CA PRO A 352 12.31 -5.53 18.21
C PRO A 352 13.01 -4.84 19.40
N ASP A 353 12.75 -3.54 19.59
CA ASP A 353 13.10 -2.83 20.83
C ASP A 353 12.60 -3.63 22.05
N ASN A 354 13.33 -3.57 23.17
CA ASN A 354 13.01 -4.26 24.43
C ASN A 354 11.53 -4.10 24.85
N ASP A 355 10.97 -2.91 24.60
CA ASP A 355 9.61 -2.53 24.94
C ASP A 355 8.53 -2.93 23.91
N LEU A 356 8.95 -3.50 22.77
CA LEU A 356 8.11 -3.87 21.63
C LEU A 356 8.10 -5.38 21.34
N GLY A 357 8.68 -6.22 22.22
CA GLY A 357 8.78 -7.68 22.01
C GLY A 357 7.45 -8.42 21.78
N ASN A 358 6.31 -7.86 22.22
CA ASN A 358 4.95 -8.40 21.99
C ASN A 358 4.26 -7.80 20.74
N SER A 359 4.96 -6.98 19.96
CA SER A 359 4.48 -6.39 18.71
C SER A 359 4.21 -7.46 17.66
N SER A 360 3.12 -7.27 16.91
CA SER A 360 2.71 -8.14 15.81
C SER A 360 2.84 -7.50 14.41
N SER A 361 3.07 -6.19 14.31
CA SER A 361 3.48 -5.44 13.10
C SER A 361 3.78 -3.97 13.43
N HIS A 362 4.48 -3.25 12.55
CA HIS A 362 4.61 -1.78 12.58
C HIS A 362 3.95 -1.16 11.34
N HIS A 363 3.15 -0.11 11.53
CA HIS A 363 2.47 0.64 10.46
C HIS A 363 2.89 2.11 10.48
N ARG A 364 3.00 2.72 9.31
CA ARG A 364 3.20 4.15 9.11
C ARG A 364 2.12 4.77 8.26
N VAL A 365 1.91 6.06 8.48
CA VAL A 365 1.03 6.93 7.69
C VAL A 365 1.85 8.12 7.24
N ILE A 366 1.95 8.32 5.92
CA ILE A 366 2.67 9.43 5.31
C ILE A 366 1.73 10.23 4.39
N ARG A 367 2.03 11.51 4.19
CA ARG A 367 1.32 12.41 3.28
C ARG A 367 2.28 12.92 2.20
N TYR A 368 1.90 12.81 0.94
CA TYR A 368 2.69 13.28 -0.20
C TYR A 368 1.82 13.39 -1.46
N ARG A 369 2.31 14.08 -2.50
CA ARG A 369 1.58 14.20 -3.77
C ARG A 369 1.76 13.01 -4.70
N ILE A 370 0.68 12.65 -5.40
CA ILE A 370 0.71 11.72 -6.54
C ILE A 370 0.20 12.49 -7.76
N GLY A 371 1.11 13.17 -8.46
CA GLY A 371 0.75 14.18 -9.45
C GLY A 371 0.04 15.35 -8.74
N PRO A 372 -1.18 15.76 -9.18
CA PRO A 372 -1.91 16.86 -8.57
C PRO A 372 -2.62 16.48 -7.25
N LEU A 373 -2.67 15.19 -6.87
CA LEU A 373 -3.48 14.69 -5.76
C LEU A 373 -2.71 14.68 -4.44
N ASP A 374 -3.22 15.34 -3.40
CA ASP A 374 -2.71 15.20 -2.01
C ASP A 374 -3.14 13.84 -1.42
N CYS A 375 -2.17 12.97 -1.16
CA CYS A 375 -2.42 11.57 -0.81
C CYS A 375 -1.87 11.20 0.57
N VAL A 376 -2.74 10.72 1.45
CA VAL A 376 -2.37 10.06 2.70
C VAL A 376 -2.35 8.55 2.49
N VAL A 377 -1.20 7.93 2.77
CA VAL A 377 -0.96 6.51 2.49
C VAL A 377 -0.51 5.78 3.76
N ARG A 378 -1.28 4.76 4.16
CA ARG A 378 -0.86 3.80 5.19
C ARG A 378 -0.14 2.60 4.59
N PHE A 379 0.95 2.20 5.22
CA PHE A 379 1.69 0.98 4.90
C PHE A 379 2.26 0.31 6.15
N GLU A 380 2.53 -0.99 6.01
CA GLU A 380 3.26 -1.81 6.97
C GLU A 380 4.76 -1.75 6.64
N VAL A 381 5.62 -1.72 7.65
CA VAL A 381 7.10 -1.72 7.50
C VAL A 381 7.67 -2.96 8.15
N ASP A 382 8.54 -3.66 7.41
CA ASP A 382 9.10 -4.93 7.85
C ASP A 382 10.20 -4.73 8.90
N ALA A 383 11.08 -3.73 8.73
CA ALA A 383 12.16 -3.39 9.68
C ALA A 383 12.71 -1.96 9.49
N TYR A 384 13.77 -1.62 10.24
CA TYR A 384 14.73 -0.59 9.87
C TYR A 384 16.16 -1.12 9.78
N TYR A 385 17.00 -0.42 9.01
CA TYR A 385 18.40 -0.72 8.76
C TYR A 385 19.22 0.55 8.95
N ASP A 386 20.30 0.45 9.71
CA ASP A 386 21.25 1.54 9.93
C ASP A 386 22.62 1.13 9.37
N ASP A 387 23.08 1.83 8.33
CA ASP A 387 24.38 1.61 7.69
C ASP A 387 25.55 2.05 8.60
N SER A 388 25.32 2.99 9.54
CA SER A 388 26.41 3.63 10.30
C SER A 388 27.02 2.72 11.37
N GLU A 389 26.31 1.68 11.80
CA GLU A 389 26.85 0.69 12.74
C GLU A 389 27.70 -0.40 12.08
N HIS A 390 27.68 -0.52 10.74
CA HIS A 390 28.38 -1.62 10.06
C HIS A 390 29.92 -1.51 10.13
N ASP A 391 30.47 -0.31 10.32
CA ASP A 391 31.91 -0.10 10.61
C ASP A 391 32.32 -0.55 12.03
N ILE A 392 31.37 -0.67 12.97
CA ILE A 392 31.64 -1.04 14.37
C ILE A 392 31.57 -2.57 14.58
N LEU A 393 30.89 -3.29 13.68
CA LEU A 393 30.63 -4.73 13.83
C LEU A 393 31.88 -5.63 13.70
N ALA A 394 33.02 -5.09 13.24
CA ALA A 394 34.29 -5.81 13.17
C ALA A 394 34.82 -6.21 14.57
N ASP A 395 34.65 -5.35 15.58
CA ASP A 395 35.23 -5.55 16.93
C ASP A 395 34.24 -6.21 17.92
N SER A 396 32.95 -6.27 17.60
CA SER A 396 31.90 -6.72 18.54
C SER A 396 31.65 -8.25 18.55
N LEU A 397 32.61 -9.04 18.08
CA LEU A 397 32.50 -10.50 17.99
C LEU A 397 32.30 -11.17 19.37
N THR A 398 32.79 -10.55 20.44
CA THR A 398 32.75 -11.08 21.82
C THR A 398 31.34 -11.08 22.43
N ALA A 399 30.45 -10.18 22.01
CA ALA A 399 29.13 -10.02 22.63
C ALA A 399 28.08 -11.06 22.17
N ALA A 400 28.31 -11.71 21.02
CA ALA A 400 27.30 -12.53 20.34
C ALA A 400 27.11 -13.95 20.94
N MET A 401 27.94 -14.38 21.90
CA MET A 401 27.95 -15.77 22.38
C MET A 401 27.02 -16.05 23.58
N GLU A 402 26.49 -15.04 24.28
CA GLU A 402 25.88 -15.24 25.61
C GLU A 402 24.34 -15.34 25.68
N LYS A 403 23.60 -15.13 24.58
CA LYS A 403 22.11 -15.13 24.61
C LYS A 403 21.45 -15.98 23.53
N LEU A 404 21.59 -17.31 23.66
CA LEU A 404 20.67 -18.29 23.09
C LEU A 404 19.83 -18.95 24.18
N GLN A 405 18.76 -18.27 24.61
CA GLN A 405 17.59 -18.90 25.22
C GLN A 405 16.38 -18.65 24.34
N VAL A 406 15.94 -19.67 23.61
CA VAL A 406 14.68 -19.63 22.85
C VAL A 406 13.53 -19.82 23.84
N ALA A 407 12.97 -18.72 24.31
CA ALA A 407 11.75 -18.75 25.10
C ALA A 407 10.54 -18.99 24.17
N GLU A 408 10.03 -20.23 24.13
CA GLU A 408 8.68 -20.52 23.61
C GLU A 408 7.62 -19.95 24.56
N ASN A 409 7.53 -18.63 24.62
CA ASN A 409 6.44 -17.93 25.27
C ASN A 409 5.18 -18.08 24.41
N ALA A 410 4.46 -19.18 24.63
CA ALA A 410 3.05 -19.29 24.27
C ALA A 410 2.28 -18.19 25.02
N ALA A 411 2.15 -17.02 24.38
CA ALA A 411 1.50 -15.87 24.98
C ALA A 411 0.08 -16.27 25.42
N PRO A 412 -0.32 -15.96 26.67
CA PRO A 412 -1.67 -16.27 27.12
C PRO A 412 -2.67 -15.60 26.19
N SER A 413 -3.78 -16.28 25.92
CA SER A 413 -4.87 -15.75 25.09
C SER A 413 -5.62 -14.64 25.83
N THR A 414 -4.98 -13.49 25.99
CA THR A 414 -5.61 -12.25 26.47
C THR A 414 -6.87 -12.02 25.64
N PRO A 415 -8.04 -11.80 26.28
CA PRO A 415 -9.27 -11.57 25.54
C PRO A 415 -9.09 -10.42 24.56
N MET A 416 -9.23 -10.69 23.25
CA MET A 416 -9.29 -9.62 22.26
C MET A 416 -10.36 -8.63 22.67
N GLN A 417 -10.09 -7.33 22.56
CA GLN A 417 -11.11 -6.33 22.79
C GLN A 417 -12.36 -6.62 21.95
N PRO A 418 -13.57 -6.40 22.49
CA PRO A 418 -14.80 -6.71 21.76
C PRO A 418 -14.84 -5.90 20.46
N PRO A 419 -15.36 -6.43 19.33
CA PRO A 419 -15.14 -5.87 17.98
C PRO A 419 -15.65 -4.44 17.70
N ASN A 420 -16.25 -3.77 18.69
CA ASN A 420 -16.79 -2.41 18.64
C ASN A 420 -16.16 -1.48 19.71
N ALA A 421 -15.14 -1.91 20.44
CA ALA A 421 -14.38 -1.03 21.33
C ALA A 421 -13.52 -0.04 20.51
N PRO A 422 -13.41 1.24 20.92
CA PRO A 422 -12.45 2.16 20.33
C PRO A 422 -11.01 1.64 20.47
N THR A 423 -10.17 1.83 19.47
CA THR A 423 -8.78 1.34 19.53
C THR A 423 -7.99 2.14 20.57
N ILE A 424 -7.55 1.48 21.65
CA ILE A 424 -6.71 2.10 22.68
C ILE A 424 -5.30 2.30 22.14
N ALA A 425 -4.84 3.55 22.17
CA ALA A 425 -3.47 3.94 21.83
C ALA A 425 -2.70 4.34 23.09
N ILE A 426 -1.44 3.91 23.20
CA ILE A 426 -0.55 4.12 24.35
C ILE A 426 0.77 4.68 23.85
N GLU A 427 1.30 5.70 24.53
CA GLU A 427 2.60 6.30 24.20
C GLU A 427 3.75 5.36 24.60
N LYS A 428 4.37 4.72 23.60
CA LYS A 428 5.43 3.72 23.78
C LYS A 428 6.17 3.41 22.47
N GLY A 429 7.47 3.12 22.57
CA GLY A 429 8.37 2.79 21.46
C GLY A 429 9.07 4.02 20.84
N THR A 430 10.10 3.77 20.04
CA THR A 430 11.02 4.80 19.53
C THR A 430 10.71 5.21 18.09
N PHE A 431 10.47 6.49 17.81
CA PHE A 431 10.28 6.95 16.43
C PHE A 431 11.57 6.82 15.60
N VAL A 432 11.65 5.76 14.79
CA VAL A 432 12.74 5.56 13.84
C VAL A 432 12.62 6.53 12.65
N SER A 433 13.75 7.08 12.20
CA SER A 433 13.77 7.96 11.02
C SER A 433 13.22 7.27 9.76
N PRO A 434 12.40 7.96 8.93
CA PRO A 434 11.97 7.43 7.64
C PRO A 434 13.12 7.02 6.71
N SER A 435 14.29 7.65 6.84
CA SER A 435 15.51 7.36 6.05
C SER A 435 16.13 5.99 6.32
N LEU A 436 15.70 5.27 7.36
CA LEU A 436 16.24 3.97 7.77
C LEU A 436 15.28 2.80 7.47
N LEU A 437 14.07 3.06 6.96
CA LEU A 437 13.04 2.02 6.84
C LEU A 437 13.38 0.98 5.75
N ALA A 438 13.13 -0.29 6.05
CA ALA A 438 13.47 -1.42 5.21
C ALA A 438 12.26 -2.32 4.91
N GLU A 439 12.18 -2.77 3.65
CA GLU A 439 11.35 -3.89 3.21
C GLU A 439 12.24 -5.14 3.09
N ILE A 440 11.86 -6.23 3.75
CA ILE A 440 12.62 -7.48 3.87
C ILE A 440 11.92 -8.58 3.07
N LYS A 441 12.60 -9.36 2.23
CA LYS A 441 12.00 -10.56 1.60
C LYS A 441 12.93 -11.76 1.55
N ALA A 442 12.38 -12.94 1.82
CA ALA A 442 13.02 -14.23 1.51
C ALA A 442 12.69 -14.63 0.06
N LYS A 443 13.69 -14.59 -0.84
CA LYS A 443 13.59 -15.12 -2.22
C LYS A 443 14.94 -15.63 -2.70
N LYS A 444 14.97 -16.73 -3.46
CA LYS A 444 16.20 -17.29 -4.07
C LYS A 444 17.03 -16.29 -4.93
N LEU A 445 16.43 -15.20 -5.38
CA LEU A 445 17.10 -14.12 -6.10
C LEU A 445 16.58 -12.76 -5.61
N ASN A 446 17.50 -11.81 -5.37
CA ASN A 446 17.14 -10.40 -5.24
C ASN A 446 16.36 -9.94 -6.49
N ARG A 447 15.20 -9.33 -6.25
CA ARG A 447 14.36 -8.70 -7.28
C ARG A 447 13.77 -7.39 -6.76
N VAL A 448 14.62 -6.41 -6.46
CA VAL A 448 14.17 -5.05 -6.06
C VAL A 448 13.14 -4.46 -7.02
N ALA A 449 13.23 -4.74 -8.33
CA ALA A 449 12.25 -4.32 -9.33
C ALA A 449 10.83 -4.87 -9.13
N ASP A 450 10.67 -6.08 -8.56
CA ASP A 450 9.35 -6.65 -8.19
C ASP A 450 8.76 -5.90 -6.97
N ALA A 451 9.64 -5.40 -6.09
CA ALA A 451 9.29 -4.69 -4.86
C ALA A 451 9.18 -3.17 -5.06
N MET A 452 9.73 -2.61 -6.14
CA MET A 452 9.81 -1.15 -6.35
C MET A 452 8.46 -0.40 -6.26
N PRO A 453 7.31 -0.93 -6.73
CA PRO A 453 6.02 -0.29 -6.48
C PRO A 453 5.68 -0.20 -4.98
N GLN A 454 6.06 -1.20 -4.19
CA GLN A 454 5.81 -1.24 -2.74
C GLN A 454 6.74 -0.28 -1.98
N LEU A 455 8.02 -0.25 -2.34
CA LEU A 455 9.02 0.68 -1.82
C LEU A 455 8.62 2.14 -2.12
N TRP A 456 8.25 2.43 -3.37
CA TRP A 456 7.86 3.77 -3.83
C TRP A 456 6.61 4.33 -3.13
N PHE A 457 5.54 3.52 -3.01
CA PHE A 457 4.31 3.91 -2.30
C PHE A 457 4.46 3.96 -0.77
N GLY A 458 5.51 3.37 -0.21
CA GLY A 458 5.88 3.50 1.21
C GLY A 458 6.97 4.54 1.48
N ARG A 459 7.53 5.16 0.44
CA ARG A 459 8.76 5.96 0.50
C ARG A 459 9.87 5.23 1.30
N THR A 460 9.94 3.92 1.17
CA THR A 460 10.81 3.03 1.96
C THR A 460 12.18 2.92 1.28
N PRO A 461 13.27 3.44 1.88
CA PRO A 461 14.53 3.60 1.16
C PRO A 461 15.33 2.31 0.97
N TYR A 462 15.25 1.35 1.91
CA TYR A 462 16.02 0.11 1.84
C TYR A 462 15.18 -1.10 1.42
N PHE A 463 15.77 -1.95 0.59
CA PHE A 463 15.26 -3.29 0.26
C PHE A 463 16.30 -4.34 0.64
N ILE A 464 15.90 -5.34 1.40
CA ILE A 464 16.78 -6.39 1.93
C ILE A 464 16.24 -7.75 1.45
N ASN A 465 17.07 -8.54 0.78
CA ASN A 465 16.68 -9.87 0.30
C ASN A 465 17.56 -10.98 0.88
N GLY A 466 16.95 -11.93 1.59
CA GLY A 466 17.57 -13.19 1.98
C GLY A 466 17.57 -14.17 0.81
N ASN A 467 18.75 -14.44 0.26
CA ASN A 467 18.94 -15.36 -0.84
C ASN A 467 18.96 -16.80 -0.29
N HIS A 468 17.80 -17.47 -0.38
CA HIS A 468 17.58 -18.78 0.23
C HIS A 468 17.33 -19.92 -0.78
N GLU A 469 17.74 -21.12 -0.40
CA GLU A 469 17.46 -22.39 -1.08
C GLU A 469 16.74 -23.30 -0.05
N LYS A 470 15.47 -23.64 -0.29
CA LYS A 470 14.66 -24.52 0.59
C LYS A 470 14.69 -24.16 2.10
N GLY A 471 14.73 -22.86 2.41
CA GLY A 471 14.73 -22.33 3.77
C GLY A 471 16.11 -21.98 4.32
N THR A 472 17.18 -22.52 3.75
CA THR A 472 18.56 -22.11 4.10
C THR A 472 18.91 -20.81 3.40
N VAL A 473 19.06 -19.73 4.16
CA VAL A 473 19.59 -18.44 3.71
C VAL A 473 21.10 -18.55 3.62
N HIS A 474 21.67 -18.29 2.44
CA HIS A 474 23.11 -18.39 2.20
C HIS A 474 23.81 -17.03 2.10
N SER A 475 23.09 -15.99 1.69
CA SER A 475 23.57 -14.61 1.69
C SER A 475 22.40 -13.63 1.81
N VAL A 476 22.69 -12.42 2.26
CA VAL A 476 21.78 -11.28 2.23
C VAL A 476 22.28 -10.30 1.17
N SER A 477 21.36 -9.62 0.47
CA SER A 477 21.69 -8.42 -0.30
C SER A 477 20.82 -7.26 0.16
N VAL A 478 21.45 -6.22 0.70
CA VAL A 478 20.85 -4.90 0.93
C VAL A 478 20.89 -4.11 -0.38
N THR A 479 19.96 -3.18 -0.58
CA THR A 479 19.91 -2.28 -1.74
C THR A 479 19.20 -0.99 -1.34
N ARG A 480 19.86 0.16 -1.50
CA ARG A 480 19.16 1.46 -1.42
C ARG A 480 18.31 1.62 -2.67
N ALA A 481 17.01 1.49 -2.51
CA ALA A 481 16.02 1.53 -3.58
C ALA A 481 15.55 2.96 -3.90
N GLU A 482 15.64 3.87 -2.92
CA GLU A 482 15.37 5.31 -3.06
C GLU A 482 16.10 5.95 -4.24
N GLU A 483 17.40 5.67 -4.40
CA GLU A 483 18.24 6.13 -5.53
C GLU A 483 17.68 5.73 -6.91
N GLN A 484 16.83 4.69 -6.94
CA GLN A 484 16.24 4.15 -8.16
C GLN A 484 14.82 4.68 -8.41
N PHE A 485 14.22 5.45 -7.48
CA PHE A 485 12.86 5.96 -7.60
C PHE A 485 12.70 6.84 -8.84
N GLY A 486 13.51 7.89 -9.04
CA GLY A 486 13.41 8.76 -10.22
C GLY A 486 13.58 8.02 -11.55
N LYS A 487 14.47 7.02 -11.60
CA LYS A 487 14.65 6.14 -12.78
C LYS A 487 13.44 5.24 -13.03
N TRP A 488 12.84 4.71 -11.96
CA TRP A 488 11.62 3.90 -12.03
C TRP A 488 10.40 4.76 -12.40
N GLU A 489 10.28 5.98 -11.87
CA GLU A 489 9.24 6.95 -12.22
C GLU A 489 9.29 7.27 -13.71
N ALA A 490 10.45 7.70 -14.22
CA ALA A 490 10.68 7.99 -15.64
C ALA A 490 10.28 6.80 -16.54
N ALA A 491 10.69 5.58 -16.17
CA ALA A 491 10.34 4.35 -16.90
C ALA A 491 8.86 3.93 -16.78
N ASN A 492 8.05 4.61 -15.95
CA ASN A 492 6.67 4.21 -15.65
C ASN A 492 5.66 5.37 -15.61
N GLN A 493 6.04 6.57 -16.08
CA GLN A 493 5.19 7.78 -16.07
C GLN A 493 3.79 7.52 -16.65
N GLU A 494 3.69 6.81 -17.78
CA GLU A 494 2.38 6.54 -18.42
C GLU A 494 1.41 5.82 -17.47
N ARG A 495 1.85 4.77 -16.76
CA ARG A 495 0.98 4.03 -15.82
C ARG A 495 0.69 4.81 -14.54
N LEU A 496 1.63 5.65 -14.07
CA LEU A 496 1.43 6.51 -12.91
C LEU A 496 0.38 7.58 -13.23
N ARG A 497 0.51 8.24 -14.38
CA ARG A 497 -0.45 9.23 -14.89
C ARG A 497 -1.83 8.62 -15.18
N LYS A 498 -1.90 7.39 -15.72
CA LYS A 498 -3.17 6.64 -15.86
C LYS A 498 -3.79 6.25 -14.52
N MET A 499 -2.99 6.06 -13.47
CA MET A 499 -3.51 5.83 -12.12
C MET A 499 -4.05 7.12 -11.49
N VAL A 500 -3.40 8.27 -11.70
CA VAL A 500 -3.95 9.59 -11.31
C VAL A 500 -5.31 9.83 -11.96
N GLY A 501 -5.40 9.67 -13.28
CA GLY A 501 -6.67 9.80 -14.02
C GLY A 501 -7.77 8.85 -13.50
N LEU A 502 -7.40 7.61 -13.14
CA LEU A 502 -8.30 6.65 -12.50
C LEU A 502 -8.76 7.10 -11.10
N LEU A 503 -7.86 7.60 -10.26
CA LEU A 503 -8.19 8.10 -8.91
C LEU A 503 -9.11 9.32 -8.97
N VAL A 504 -8.83 10.29 -9.87
CA VAL A 504 -9.70 11.44 -10.14
C VAL A 504 -11.08 10.98 -10.63
N GLY A 505 -11.12 10.01 -11.54
CA GLY A 505 -12.37 9.42 -12.05
C GLY A 505 -13.20 8.74 -10.96
N ILE A 506 -12.57 7.97 -10.08
CA ILE A 506 -13.24 7.33 -8.94
C ILE A 506 -13.73 8.37 -7.93
N LYS A 507 -12.91 9.34 -7.51
CA LYS A 507 -13.32 10.42 -6.59
C LYS A 507 -14.52 11.21 -7.14
N ARG A 508 -14.47 11.60 -8.42
CA ARG A 508 -15.58 12.25 -9.13
C ARG A 508 -16.85 11.39 -9.18
N THR A 509 -16.71 10.08 -9.41
CA THR A 509 -17.83 9.13 -9.40
C THR A 509 -18.48 9.05 -8.02
N VAL A 510 -17.69 8.92 -6.95
CA VAL A 510 -18.19 8.72 -5.59
C VAL A 510 -18.87 9.99 -5.05
N ARG A 511 -18.39 11.19 -5.41
CA ARG A 511 -19.10 12.47 -5.15
C ARG A 511 -20.53 12.49 -5.70
N GLY A 512 -20.80 11.75 -6.79
CA GLY A 512 -22.13 11.61 -7.39
C GLY A 512 -23.04 10.55 -6.74
N ILE A 513 -22.54 9.80 -5.74
CA ILE A 513 -23.33 8.79 -5.02
C ILE A 513 -23.93 9.42 -3.76
N ARG A 514 -25.23 9.26 -3.53
CA ARG A 514 -25.88 9.67 -2.28
C ARG A 514 -25.19 9.00 -1.09
N GLY A 515 -24.86 9.78 -0.05
CA GLY A 515 -24.11 9.30 1.11
C GLY A 515 -22.61 9.09 0.86
N GLY A 516 -22.09 9.37 -0.35
CA GLY A 516 -20.67 9.26 -0.67
C GLY A 516 -20.08 7.84 -0.54
N ALA A 517 -20.92 6.80 -0.53
CA ALA A 517 -20.54 5.42 -0.22
C ALA A 517 -20.69 4.49 -1.44
N GLY A 518 -19.57 3.96 -1.91
CA GLY A 518 -19.48 3.07 -3.06
C GLY A 518 -18.58 1.84 -2.82
N ILE A 519 -18.58 0.94 -3.79
CA ILE A 519 -17.73 -0.25 -3.81
C ILE A 519 -17.06 -0.35 -5.18
N LEU A 520 -15.74 -0.52 -5.19
CA LEU A 520 -14.97 -0.85 -6.38
C LEU A 520 -14.83 -2.36 -6.50
N VAL A 521 -15.20 -2.93 -7.65
CA VAL A 521 -15.10 -4.38 -7.90
C VAL A 521 -14.34 -4.65 -9.20
N TYR A 522 -13.37 -5.56 -9.12
CA TYR A 522 -12.74 -6.23 -10.24
C TYR A 522 -13.08 -7.72 -10.13
N ASP A 523 -14.12 -8.19 -10.84
CA ASP A 523 -14.70 -9.53 -10.68
C ASP A 523 -14.16 -10.56 -11.68
N VAL A 524 -13.69 -10.11 -12.86
CA VAL A 524 -13.21 -10.96 -13.96
C VAL A 524 -11.80 -10.54 -14.37
N LYS A 525 -10.89 -11.52 -14.43
CA LYS A 525 -9.48 -11.35 -14.81
C LYS A 525 -9.36 -10.88 -16.27
N GLY A 526 -8.92 -9.63 -16.46
CA GLY A 526 -8.88 -8.96 -17.76
C GLY A 526 -10.23 -8.37 -18.22
N GLY A 527 -11.23 -8.30 -17.36
CA GLY A 527 -12.46 -7.53 -17.58
C GLY A 527 -12.33 -6.07 -17.10
N PRO A 528 -13.39 -5.26 -17.24
CA PRO A 528 -13.40 -3.87 -16.79
C PRO A 528 -13.55 -3.78 -15.26
N LEU A 529 -13.12 -2.64 -14.72
CA LEU A 529 -13.32 -2.24 -13.33
C LEU A 529 -14.71 -1.62 -13.16
N LYS A 530 -15.39 -1.85 -12.03
CA LYS A 530 -16.79 -1.42 -11.84
C LYS A 530 -16.96 -0.70 -10.51
N VAL A 531 -17.71 0.41 -10.51
CA VAL A 531 -18.15 1.09 -9.29
C VAL A 531 -19.64 0.83 -9.08
N TYR A 532 -19.99 0.44 -7.87
CA TYR A 532 -21.35 0.25 -7.40
C TYR A 532 -21.65 1.18 -6.23
N GLN A 533 -22.93 1.46 -5.95
CA GLN A 533 -23.35 2.00 -4.67
C GLN A 533 -23.10 0.96 -3.57
N ALA A 534 -22.67 1.38 -2.37
CA ALA A 534 -22.54 0.46 -1.24
C ALA A 534 -23.91 0.02 -0.70
N ARG A 535 -23.99 -1.18 -0.11
CA ARG A 535 -25.20 -1.65 0.62
C ARG A 535 -25.34 -1.08 2.03
N SER A 536 -24.22 -0.72 2.65
CA SER A 536 -24.19 0.00 3.93
C SER A 536 -23.60 1.38 3.69
N GLU A 537 -24.24 2.39 4.26
CA GLU A 537 -23.78 3.78 4.29
C GLU A 537 -22.99 4.05 5.60
N GLU A 538 -22.54 3.01 6.31
CA GLU A 538 -21.61 3.14 7.44
C GLU A 538 -20.31 3.84 7.00
N GLY A 539 -19.90 4.83 7.80
CA GLY A 539 -18.66 5.57 7.60
C GLY A 539 -17.41 4.71 7.78
N VAL A 540 -16.27 5.26 7.39
CA VAL A 540 -14.95 4.60 7.42
C VAL A 540 -14.15 4.85 8.70
N LEU A 541 -14.57 5.81 9.53
CA LEU A 541 -13.94 6.18 10.80
C LEU A 541 -15.00 6.52 11.87
N PRO A 542 -14.65 6.47 13.16
CA PRO A 542 -15.40 7.09 14.25
C PRO A 542 -15.63 8.59 14.03
N LYS A 543 -16.74 9.11 14.57
CA LYS A 543 -17.13 10.52 14.42
C LYS A 543 -16.13 11.49 15.05
N ASP A 544 -15.67 11.20 16.25
CA ASP A 544 -14.69 11.98 17.02
C ASP A 544 -13.36 12.17 16.28
N ILE A 545 -12.95 11.17 15.48
CA ILE A 545 -11.77 11.26 14.62
C ILE A 545 -12.02 12.17 13.41
N ILE A 546 -13.21 12.09 12.79
CA ILE A 546 -13.60 12.95 11.67
C ILE A 546 -13.73 14.40 12.14
N GLU A 547 -14.40 14.62 13.28
CA GLU A 547 -14.63 15.94 13.89
C GLU A 547 -13.31 16.61 14.30
N LYS A 548 -12.28 15.85 14.70
CA LYS A 548 -10.94 16.39 15.00
C LYS A 548 -10.07 16.67 13.78
N HIS A 549 -10.05 15.79 12.77
CA HIS A 549 -9.07 15.88 11.67
C HIS A 549 -9.63 16.35 10.31
N TRP A 550 -10.96 16.42 10.13
CA TRP A 550 -11.61 16.80 8.86
C TRP A 550 -12.52 18.03 8.95
N THR A 551 -12.72 18.60 10.14
CA THR A 551 -13.33 19.92 10.30
C THR A 551 -12.38 21.02 9.80
N VAL A 552 -12.95 22.16 9.38
CA VAL A 552 -12.27 23.37 8.88
C VAL A 552 -12.52 24.51 9.85
#